data_AF-A0A7W7FXE3-F1
#
_entry.id   AF-A0A7W7FXE3-F1
#
_cell.length_a   1.000
_cell.length_b   1.000
_cell.length_c   1.000
_cell.angle_alpha   90.00
_cell.angle_beta   90.00
_cell.angle_gamma   90.00
#
_symmetry.space_group_name_H-M   'P 1'
#
loop_
_entity.id
_entity.type
_entity.pdbx_description
1 polymer ?
#
loop_
_entity_poly.entity_id
_entity_poly.type
_entity_poly.pdbx_seq_one_letter_code
_entity_poly.pdbx_strand_id
1 'polypeptide(L)'
;MRVQRDTRAWRTTDLLLGLAVPGGTTARIVRSEEFAAAVAGQVLRSADADLALRVVHRTLEEISRHRHDLGAWLTSRGVYEIWPPL
;
A
#
# COMPACT_ATOMS: atom_id res chain seq x y z
N MET A 1 -0.91 -0.58 5.16
CA MET A 1 -2.10 -0.35 6.00
C MET A 1 -2.56 -1.65 6.67
N ARG A 2 -3.24 -1.55 7.81
CA ARG A 2 -3.96 -2.66 8.45
C ARG A 2 -5.46 -2.38 8.38
N VAL A 3 -6.25 -3.38 8.01
CA VAL A 3 -7.70 -3.26 7.90
C VAL A 3 -8.36 -4.23 8.87
N GLN A 4 -9.25 -3.71 9.71
CA GLN A 4 -10.14 -4.49 10.55
C GLN A 4 -11.56 -4.21 10.08
N ARG A 5 -12.31 -5.26 9.79
CA ARG A 5 -13.72 -5.17 9.42
C ARG A 5 -14.54 -5.72 10.57
N ASP A 6 -15.54 -4.96 11.01
CA ASP A 6 -16.60 -5.46 11.87
C ASP A 6 -17.94 -5.39 11.09
N THR A 7 -19.05 -5.79 11.72
CA THR A 7 -20.36 -5.83 11.06
C THR A 7 -20.93 -4.46 10.68
N ARG A 8 -20.46 -3.37 11.28
CA ARG A 8 -21.01 -2.01 11.13
C ARG A 8 -20.02 -1.01 10.57
N ALA A 9 -18.72 -1.29 10.65
CA ALA A 9 -17.68 -0.35 10.32
C ALA A 9 -16.41 -1.06 9.82
N TRP A 10 -15.64 -0.29 9.06
CA TRP A 10 -14.29 -0.64 8.68
C TRP A 10 -13.35 0.29 9.40
N ARG A 11 -12.37 -0.27 10.11
CA ARG A 11 -11.29 0.47 10.73
C ARG A 11 -10.01 0.23 9.95
N THR A 12 -9.45 1.30 9.42
CA THR A 12 -8.14 1.27 8.79
C THR A 12 -7.11 1.91 9.72
N THR A 13 -5.88 1.43 9.65
CA THR A 13 -4.71 2.04 10.31
C THR A 13 -3.63 2.20 9.26
N ASP A 14 -3.21 3.45 9.01
CA ASP A 14 -2.03 3.69 8.17
C ASP A 14 -0.78 3.19 8.90
N LEU A 15 0.06 2.45 8.18
CA LEU A 15 1.32 1.92 8.69
C LEU A 15 2.52 2.71 8.14
N LEU A 16 2.26 3.90 7.62
CA LEU A 16 3.20 4.92 7.14
C LEU A 16 3.99 4.54 5.88
N LEU A 17 4.23 3.27 5.60
CA LEU A 17 4.86 2.81 4.37
C LEU A 17 3.84 2.65 3.24
N GLY A 18 4.19 3.14 2.04
CA GLY A 18 3.27 3.14 0.89
C GLY A 18 3.96 2.96 -0.45
N LEU A 19 3.15 2.92 -1.50
CA LEU A 19 3.58 2.94 -2.90
C LEU A 19 3.04 4.18 -3.58
N ALA A 20 3.85 4.75 -4.48
CA ALA A 20 3.40 5.73 -5.45
C ALA A 20 3.55 5.15 -6.86
N VAL A 21 2.53 5.34 -7.69
CA VAL A 21 2.53 5.02 -9.12
C VAL A 21 2.25 6.33 -9.87
N PRO A 22 3.28 7.17 -10.10
CA PRO A 22 3.09 8.41 -10.85
C PRO A 22 2.67 8.05 -12.28
N GLY A 23 1.68 8.75 -12.83
CA GLY A 23 0.98 8.38 -14.08
C GLY A 23 1.89 7.81 -15.19
N GLY A 24 1.77 6.50 -15.42
CA GLY A 24 2.50 5.76 -16.47
C GLY A 24 3.95 5.42 -16.17
N THR A 25 4.42 5.63 -14.94
CA THR A 25 5.82 5.36 -14.53
C THR A 25 5.94 4.22 -13.54
N THR A 26 7.17 3.77 -13.31
CA THR A 26 7.51 2.70 -12.37
C THR A 26 7.02 3.01 -10.97
N ALA A 27 6.26 2.06 -10.41
CA ALA A 27 5.83 2.11 -9.02
C ALA A 27 7.04 2.13 -8.07
N ARG A 28 6.98 2.95 -7.01
CA ARG A 28 8.07 3.10 -6.04
C ARG A 28 7.57 3.11 -4.61
N ILE A 29 8.37 2.57 -3.69
CA ILE A 29 8.13 2.69 -2.25
C ILE A 29 8.35 4.15 -1.84
N VAL A 30 7.43 4.66 -1.02
CA VAL A 30 7.46 6.04 -0.51
C VAL A 30 7.26 6.07 1.01
N ARG A 31 7.66 7.19 1.61
CA ARG A 31 7.58 7.46 3.06
C ARG A 31 8.45 6.52 3.92
N SER A 32 9.59 6.09 3.38
CA SER A 32 10.52 5.21 4.07
C SER A 32 11.14 5.88 5.31
N GLU A 33 11.35 7.20 5.28
CA GLU A 33 11.93 7.96 6.39
C GLU A 33 10.97 8.06 7.56
N GLU A 34 9.71 8.42 7.32
CA GLU A 34 8.66 8.49 8.34
C GLU A 34 8.37 7.11 8.93
N PHE A 35 8.36 6.07 8.09
CA PHE A 35 8.25 4.70 8.54
C PHE A 35 9.42 4.29 9.45
N ALA A 36 10.67 4.56 9.04
CA ALA A 36 11.85 4.24 9.83
C ALA A 36 11.85 4.97 11.17
N ALA A 37 11.49 6.26 11.17
CA ALA A 37 11.35 7.06 12.39
C ALA A 37 10.29 6.48 13.34
N ALA A 38 9.14 6.06 12.81
CA ALA A 38 8.06 5.49 13.63
C ALA A 38 8.42 4.11 14.21
N VAL A 39 9.21 3.31 13.49
CA VAL A 39 9.75 2.04 14.01
C VAL A 39 10.80 2.30 15.09
N ALA A 40 11.76 3.19 14.83
CA ALA A 40 12.82 3.54 15.78
C ALA A 40 12.27 4.17 17.07
N GLY A 41 11.24 5.03 16.93
CA GLY A 41 10.54 5.65 18.06
C GLY A 41 9.50 4.75 18.73
N GLN A 42 9.39 3.46 18.34
CA GLN A 42 8.43 2.50 18.89
C GLN A 42 6.95 2.91 18.78
N VAL A 43 6.64 3.86 17.89
CA VAL A 43 5.27 4.25 17.54
C VAL A 43 4.58 3.13 16.77
N LEU A 44 5.34 2.45 15.89
CA LEU A 44 4.91 1.22 15.23
C LEU A 44 5.46 0.00 15.96
N ARG A 45 4.55 -0.94 16.28
CA ARG A 45 4.93 -2.25 16.81
C ARG A 45 5.67 -3.04 15.74
N SER A 46 6.62 -3.89 16.12
CA SER A 46 7.41 -4.70 15.19
C SER A 46 6.55 -5.55 14.25
N ALA A 47 5.45 -6.13 14.75
CA ALA A 47 4.51 -6.89 13.93
C ALA A 47 3.80 -6.04 12.86
N ASP A 48 3.48 -4.78 13.18
CA ASP A 48 2.86 -3.85 12.23
C ASP A 48 3.90 -3.37 11.19
N ALA A 49 5.15 -3.16 11.59
CA ALA A 49 6.25 -2.82 10.69
C ALA A 49 6.53 -3.93 9.68
N ASP A 50 6.60 -5.17 10.16
CA ASP A 50 6.81 -6.37 9.35
C ASP A 50 5.63 -6.62 8.38
N LEU A 51 4.39 -6.39 8.84
CA LEU A 51 3.22 -6.38 7.95
C LEU A 51 3.34 -5.31 6.86
N ALA A 52 3.75 -4.10 7.20
CA ALA A 52 3.89 -3.00 6.24
C ALA A 52 4.91 -3.34 5.14
N LEU A 53 6.09 -3.84 5.53
CA LEU A 53 7.15 -4.26 4.60
C LEU A 53 6.68 -5.38 3.67
N ARG A 54 6.08 -6.45 4.22
CA ARG A 54 5.57 -7.55 3.38
C ARG A 54 4.53 -7.10 2.38
N VAL A 55 3.58 -6.27 2.82
CA VAL A 55 2.52 -5.78 1.95
C VAL A 55 3.09 -4.88 0.87
N VAL A 56 3.97 -3.92 1.20
CA VAL A 56 4.51 -2.98 0.21
C VAL A 56 5.33 -3.70 -0.86
N HIS A 57 6.19 -4.66 -0.46
CA HIS A 57 7.03 -5.39 -1.40
C HIS A 57 6.23 -6.35 -2.27
N ARG A 58 5.27 -7.08 -1.68
CA ARG A 58 4.38 -7.95 -2.44
C ARG A 58 3.56 -7.16 -3.46
N THR A 59 2.95 -6.05 -3.04
CA THR A 59 2.15 -5.22 -3.94
C THR A 59 3.01 -4.63 -5.04
N LEU A 60 4.23 -4.17 -4.75
CA LEU A 60 5.17 -3.69 -5.76
C LEU A 60 5.50 -4.76 -6.79
N GLU A 61 5.80 -5.99 -6.34
CA GLU A 61 6.07 -7.13 -7.21
C GLU A 61 4.86 -7.43 -8.12
N GLU A 62 3.65 -7.47 -7.56
CA GLU A 62 2.43 -7.73 -8.33
C GLU A 62 2.12 -6.63 -9.35
N ILE A 63 2.28 -5.35 -8.97
CA ILE A 63 2.10 -4.21 -9.88
C ILE A 63 3.16 -4.23 -11.00
N SER A 64 4.39 -4.66 -10.70
CA SER A 64 5.46 -4.76 -11.69
C SER A 64 5.13 -5.78 -12.79
N ARG A 65 4.44 -6.88 -12.45
CA ARG A 65 3.92 -7.85 -13.43
C ARG A 65 2.88 -7.26 -14.39
N HIS A 66 2.25 -6.16 -14.00
CA HIS A 66 1.28 -5.41 -14.80
C HIS A 66 1.91 -4.15 -15.43
N ARG A 67 3.24 -4.15 -15.64
CA ARG A 67 3.98 -3.02 -16.24
C ARG A 67 3.77 -1.70 -15.48
N HIS A 68 3.57 -1.79 -14.16
CA HIS A 68 3.27 -0.66 -13.30
C HIS A 68 1.94 0.05 -13.59
N ASP A 69 1.02 -0.61 -14.30
CA ASP A 69 -0.35 -0.15 -14.49
C ASP A 69 -1.22 -0.55 -13.29
N LEU A 70 -1.61 0.44 -12.49
CA LEU A 70 -2.47 0.26 -11.32
C LEU A 70 -3.87 -0.22 -11.71
N GLY A 71 -4.44 0.30 -12.80
CA GLY A 71 -5.77 -0.05 -13.26
C GLY A 71 -5.84 -1.49 -13.77
N ALA A 72 -4.83 -1.91 -14.53
CA ALA A 72 -4.72 -3.30 -14.98
C ALA A 72 -4.52 -4.27 -13.81
N TRP A 73 -3.71 -3.90 -12.81
CA TRP A 73 -3.54 -4.72 -11.59
C TRP A 73 -4.83 -4.81 -10.76
N LEU A 74 -5.55 -3.70 -10.54
CA LEU A 74 -6.83 -3.72 -9.83
C LEU A 74 -7.88 -4.58 -10.58
N THR A 75 -7.95 -4.44 -11.90
CA THR A 75 -8.85 -5.23 -12.75
C THR A 75 -8.55 -6.73 -12.66
N SER A 76 -7.29 -7.14 -12.66
CA SER A 76 -6.91 -8.56 -12.50
C SER A 76 -7.25 -9.13 -11.12
N ARG A 77 -7.49 -8.25 -10.14
CA ARG A 77 -7.96 -8.58 -8.78
C ARG A 77 -9.48 -8.50 -8.62
N GLY A 78 -10.22 -8.26 -9.71
CA GLY A 78 -11.68 -8.11 -9.71
C GLY A 78 -12.17 -6.77 -9.13
N VAL A 79 -11.29 -5.78 -9.02
CA VAL A 79 -11.63 -4.41 -8.57
C VAL A 79 -11.73 -3.54 -9.82
N TYR A 80 -12.96 -3.19 -10.18
CA TYR A 80 -13.27 -2.37 -11.34
C TYR A 80 -13.59 -0.95 -10.87
N GLU A 81 -12.56 -0.11 -10.73
CA GLU A 81 -12.72 1.29 -10.34
C GLU A 81 -12.77 2.22 -11.56
N ILE A 82 -13.77 3.09 -11.57
CA ILE A 82 -13.83 4.26 -12.45
C ILE A 82 -13.43 5.46 -11.60
N TRP A 83 -12.22 5.95 -11.80
CA TRP A 83 -11.78 7.19 -11.17
C TRP A 83 -12.37 8.38 -11.93
N PRO A 84 -12.99 9.36 -11.26
CA PRO A 84 -13.29 10.63 -11.90
C PRO A 84 -11.99 11.27 -12.38
N PRO A 85 -12.00 12.02 -13.51
CA PRO A 85 -10.81 12.74 -13.96
C PRO A 85 -10.30 13.67 -12.85
N LEU A 86 -8.97 13.70 -12.70
CA LEU A 86 -8.25 14.60 -11.79
C LEU A 86 -8.43 16.08 -12.20
#